data_AF-A0A815UUY6-F1
#
_entry.id   AF-A0A815UUY6-F1
#
_cell.length_a   1.000
_cell.length_b   1.000
_cell.length_c   1.000
_cell.angle_alpha   90.00
_cell.angle_beta   90.00
_cell.angle_gamma   90.00
#
_symmetry.space_group_name_H-M   'P 1'
#
loop_
_entity.id
_entity.type
_entity.pdbx_description
1 polymer ?
#
loop_
_entity_poly.entity_id
_entity_poly.type
_entity_poly.pdbx_seq_one_letter_code
_entity_poly.pdbx_strand_id
1 'polypeptide(L)'
;MELFLTDDVYICSLMINIFEDIVRKSRRLTGPSVFYELSNKLKQDYVNELAYKLTVFDNNDVGRGAVRALIAICETDSSIVSLLSAKFKGLPTVLQRWHGRGFGMDLQDLLAIIKRSSKGGPYSREDQRENYAASRIQALWRGHITRKQLTRANQAMKQFQTSFRKRKLREIQVKDRERERAEVQYQATREHYRRLRQFKLQQMQTIQLLPASEVEKYLEIQRLQSATKIQALFRGHLQRRNLNNGGHDRLIADRAARRIQRTFRHYRQRKLAQLDRRQQRLEYIKPTILTEAKREELIEQIEKWKSERAPRPMSDEEFHALHTRGQDSLNRYVTTNRAWRRIEQRQRLLLHMMNNDSEFLLSNYPKLKSVMEPNNTIDSSTNHIDKAASYLNHPSSAIRYRARQAHIEALKYARSPWYKAIQLANMDEDEDDEDEYLNRGGLDDFSRNDILNNPTRYEYEKRKFHQFSPNTTISSIERH
;
A
#
# COMPACT_ATOMS: atom_id res chain seq x y z
N MET A 1 -71.70 18.86 22.65
CA MET A 1 -72.53 19.47 21.59
C MET A 1 -72.26 18.66 20.36
N GLU A 2 -73.21 17.83 19.96
CA GLU A 2 -73.15 17.03 18.75
C GLU A 2 -73.76 17.87 17.63
N LEU A 3 -72.94 18.54 16.83
CA LEU A 3 -73.43 19.57 15.93
C LEU A 3 -73.80 19.03 14.53
N PHE A 4 -73.30 17.86 14.13
CA PHE A 4 -73.66 17.17 12.88
C PHE A 4 -74.16 15.73 13.10
N LEU A 5 -75.17 15.57 13.96
CA LEU A 5 -75.93 14.32 14.17
C LEU A 5 -76.93 14.04 13.03
N THR A 6 -76.44 13.98 11.80
CA THR A 6 -77.24 13.45 10.70
C THR A 6 -76.42 12.39 9.98
N ASP A 7 -76.86 11.15 10.02
CA ASP A 7 -76.25 10.06 9.23
C ASP A 7 -76.68 10.11 7.75
N ASP A 8 -77.59 11.04 7.42
CA ASP A 8 -77.91 11.37 6.04
C ASP A 8 -76.72 12.07 5.37
N VAL A 9 -76.23 11.40 4.32
CA VAL A 9 -75.09 11.80 3.50
C VAL A 9 -75.31 13.17 2.84
N TYR A 10 -76.55 13.47 2.44
CA TYR A 10 -76.90 14.73 1.79
C TYR A 10 -76.83 15.90 2.77
N ILE A 11 -77.42 15.72 3.97
CA ILE A 11 -77.44 16.74 5.02
C ILE A 11 -76.02 16.96 5.56
N CYS A 12 -75.24 15.88 5.77
CA CYS A 12 -73.83 15.98 6.15
C CYS A 12 -73.00 16.80 5.16
N SER A 13 -73.11 16.49 3.87
CA SER A 13 -72.37 17.20 2.82
C SER A 13 -72.76 18.68 2.77
N LEU A 14 -74.06 18.98 2.82
CA LEU A 14 -74.57 20.35 2.80
C LEU A 14 -74.08 21.14 4.02
N MET A 15 -74.11 20.54 5.21
CA MET A 15 -73.67 21.18 6.45
C MET A 15 -72.16 21.43 6.49
N ILE A 16 -71.34 20.48 6.05
CA ILE A 16 -69.87 20.63 5.96
C ILE A 16 -69.52 21.72 4.93
N ASN A 17 -70.20 21.75 3.79
CA ASN A 17 -69.96 22.76 2.75
C ASN A 17 -70.41 24.16 3.19
N ILE A 18 -71.55 24.29 3.88
CA ILE A 18 -71.98 25.56 4.47
C ILE A 18 -70.95 26.04 5.49
N PHE A 19 -70.42 25.14 6.33
CA PHE A 19 -69.41 25.48 7.31
C PHE A 19 -68.09 25.90 6.67
N GLU A 20 -67.60 25.16 5.68
CA GLU A 20 -66.44 25.54 4.85
C GLU A 20 -66.62 26.94 4.26
N ASP A 21 -67.79 27.21 3.69
CA ASP A 21 -68.14 28.50 3.09
C ASP A 21 -68.17 29.61 4.14
N ILE A 22 -68.72 29.38 5.33
CA ILE A 22 -68.73 30.36 6.42
C ILE A 22 -67.29 30.66 6.87
N VAL A 23 -66.45 29.64 7.07
CA VAL A 23 -65.06 29.82 7.50
C VAL A 23 -64.25 30.59 6.45
N ARG A 24 -64.44 30.30 5.15
CA ARG A 24 -63.74 30.99 4.06
C ARG A 24 -64.28 32.37 3.72
N LYS A 25 -65.60 32.56 3.71
CA LYS A 25 -66.25 33.85 3.38
C LYS A 25 -66.13 34.85 4.54
N SER A 26 -66.24 34.41 5.79
CA SER A 26 -66.00 35.29 6.96
C SER A 26 -64.58 35.87 6.97
N ARG A 27 -63.57 35.09 6.56
CA ARG A 27 -62.20 35.55 6.38
C ARG A 27 -62.06 36.63 5.30
N ARG A 28 -62.90 36.62 4.26
CA ARG A 28 -62.84 37.57 3.14
C ARG A 28 -63.61 38.87 3.39
N LEU A 29 -64.67 38.84 4.20
CA LEU A 29 -65.59 39.96 4.39
C LEU A 29 -65.32 40.78 5.66
N THR A 30 -64.86 40.17 6.75
CA THR A 30 -64.83 40.81 8.09
C THR A 30 -63.45 40.83 8.77
N GLY A 31 -62.42 40.23 8.17
CA GLY A 31 -61.06 40.19 8.73
C GLY A 31 -60.80 38.91 9.56
N PRO A 32 -60.97 38.91 10.91
CA PRO A 32 -60.87 37.68 11.68
C PRO A 32 -61.97 36.72 11.26
N SER A 33 -61.61 35.47 10.95
CA SER A 33 -62.62 34.45 10.66
C SER A 33 -63.49 34.25 11.90
N VAL A 34 -64.80 34.08 11.74
CA VAL A 34 -65.74 33.73 12.83
C VAL A 34 -65.26 32.49 13.59
N PHE A 35 -64.48 31.63 12.93
CA PHE A 35 -63.86 30.46 13.53
C PHE A 35 -62.75 30.79 14.55
N TYR A 36 -62.07 31.93 14.43
CA TYR A 36 -61.03 32.37 15.37
C TYR A 36 -61.62 32.74 16.74
N GLU A 37 -62.82 33.34 16.75
CA GLU A 37 -63.55 33.80 17.95
C GLU A 37 -64.23 32.67 18.74
N LEU A 38 -64.31 31.45 18.16
CA LEU A 38 -64.84 30.28 18.85
C LEU A 38 -63.96 29.84 20.02
N SER A 39 -64.59 29.36 21.09
CA SER A 39 -63.90 28.72 22.21
C SER A 39 -63.03 27.55 21.74
N ASN A 40 -61.84 27.41 22.32
CA ASN A 40 -60.88 26.34 22.00
C ASN A 40 -61.47 24.93 22.16
N LYS A 41 -62.45 24.74 23.06
CA LYS A 41 -63.15 23.46 23.23
C LYS A 41 -63.99 23.12 21.99
N LEU A 42 -64.75 24.09 21.48
CA LEU A 42 -65.57 23.93 20.28
C LEU A 42 -64.71 23.70 19.03
N LYS A 43 -63.59 24.41 18.88
CA LYS A 43 -62.63 24.19 17.78
C LYS A 43 -62.13 22.75 17.73
N GLN A 44 -61.80 22.17 18.89
CA GLN A 44 -61.35 20.78 18.98
C GLN A 44 -62.48 19.81 18.66
N ASP A 45 -63.69 20.04 19.18
CA ASP A 45 -64.86 19.20 18.90
C ASP A 45 -65.16 19.16 17.40
N TYR A 46 -65.12 20.30 16.70
CA TYR A 46 -65.27 20.37 15.24
C TYR A 46 -64.19 19.60 14.46
N VAL A 47 -62.92 19.74 14.84
CA VAL A 47 -61.82 19.04 14.17
C VAL A 47 -61.90 17.53 14.41
N ASN A 48 -62.29 17.11 15.61
CA ASN A 48 -62.51 15.71 15.94
C ASN A 48 -63.68 15.13 15.13
N GLU A 49 -64.77 15.88 14.99
CA GLU A 49 -65.94 15.46 14.22
C GLU A 49 -65.61 15.36 12.72
N LEU A 50 -64.89 16.31 12.13
CA LEU A 50 -64.43 16.23 10.73
C LEU A 50 -63.46 15.06 10.49
N ALA A 51 -62.54 14.82 11.42
CA ALA A 51 -61.64 13.66 11.36
C ALA A 51 -62.41 12.33 11.48
N TYR A 52 -63.44 12.27 12.33
CA TYR A 52 -64.33 11.12 12.45
C TYR A 52 -65.14 10.89 11.17
N LYS A 53 -65.74 11.94 10.59
CA LYS A 53 -66.49 11.83 9.32
C LYS A 53 -65.61 11.34 8.16
N LEU A 54 -64.32 11.71 8.12
CA LEU A 54 -63.33 11.18 7.15
C LEU A 54 -63.00 9.69 7.33
N THR A 55 -63.24 9.14 8.52
CA THR A 55 -63.00 7.71 8.79
C THR A 55 -64.25 6.85 8.54
N VAL A 56 -65.44 7.39 8.80
CA VAL A 56 -66.70 6.63 8.79
C VAL A 56 -67.44 6.68 7.45
N PHE A 57 -67.46 7.82 6.77
CA PHE A 57 -68.20 7.95 5.50
C PHE A 57 -67.31 7.60 4.31
N ASP A 58 -67.86 6.91 3.31
CA ASP A 58 -67.16 6.55 2.06
C ASP A 58 -67.55 7.44 0.86
N ASN A 59 -68.48 8.39 1.04
CA ASN A 59 -68.91 9.28 -0.03
C ASN A 59 -67.84 10.34 -0.35
N ASN A 60 -67.56 10.52 -1.64
CA ASN A 60 -66.57 11.47 -2.15
C ASN A 60 -66.89 12.93 -1.82
N ASP A 61 -68.17 13.32 -1.79
CA ASP A 61 -68.58 14.70 -1.52
C ASP A 61 -68.37 15.08 -0.06
N VAL A 62 -68.69 14.16 0.85
CA VAL A 62 -68.46 14.31 2.30
C VAL A 62 -66.96 14.31 2.59
N GLY A 63 -66.19 13.40 1.98
CA GLY A 63 -64.74 13.33 2.13
C GLY A 63 -64.03 14.58 1.61
N ARG A 64 -64.45 15.08 0.44
CA ARG A 64 -63.93 16.31 -0.16
C ARG A 64 -64.25 17.53 0.68
N GLY A 65 -65.51 17.69 1.11
CA GLY A 65 -65.94 18.79 1.98
C GLY A 65 -65.18 18.79 3.31
N ALA A 66 -64.99 17.62 3.93
CA ALA A 66 -64.27 17.52 5.19
C ALA A 66 -62.77 17.86 5.05
N VAL A 67 -62.10 17.40 3.99
CA VAL A 67 -60.70 17.78 3.70
C VAL A 67 -60.58 19.29 3.46
N ARG A 68 -61.50 19.88 2.70
CA ARG A 68 -61.50 21.31 2.39
C ARG A 68 -61.81 22.20 3.60
N ALA A 69 -62.74 21.78 4.45
CA ALA A 69 -63.04 22.41 5.73
C ALA A 69 -61.82 22.35 6.66
N LEU A 70 -61.13 21.20 6.74
CA LEU A 70 -59.90 21.06 7.53
C LEU A 70 -58.77 21.95 7.01
N ILE A 71 -58.59 22.09 5.69
CA ILE A 71 -57.63 23.03 5.11
C ILE A 71 -57.99 24.47 5.49
N ALA A 72 -59.25 24.85 5.32
CA ALA A 72 -59.72 26.20 5.66
C ALA A 72 -59.50 26.54 7.15
N ILE A 73 -59.71 25.56 8.04
CA ILE A 73 -59.42 25.67 9.47
C ILE A 73 -57.92 25.75 9.75
N CYS A 74 -57.10 24.93 9.11
CA CYS A 74 -55.64 24.93 9.27
C CYS A 74 -54.99 26.24 8.80
N GLU A 75 -55.56 26.87 7.79
CA GLU A 75 -55.10 28.17 7.29
C GLU A 75 -55.51 29.34 8.18
N THR A 76 -56.56 29.19 8.99
CA THR A 76 -57.06 30.26 9.88
C THR A 76 -56.40 30.22 11.26
N ASP A 77 -56.09 29.03 11.79
CA ASP A 77 -55.46 28.89 13.10
C ASP A 77 -54.30 27.88 13.06
N SER A 78 -53.07 28.40 13.18
CA SER A 78 -51.86 27.57 13.15
C SER A 78 -51.73 26.63 14.35
N SER A 79 -52.44 26.89 15.46
CA SER A 79 -52.44 26.01 16.63
C SER A 79 -53.12 24.67 16.34
N ILE A 80 -54.10 24.66 15.44
CA ILE A 80 -54.84 23.45 15.04
C ILE A 80 -53.96 22.51 14.21
N VAL A 81 -53.03 23.05 13.43
CA VAL A 81 -52.06 22.25 12.67
C VAL A 81 -51.15 21.45 13.62
N SER A 82 -50.76 22.07 14.75
CA SER A 82 -49.99 21.37 15.79
C SER A 82 -50.83 20.27 16.47
N LEU A 83 -52.12 20.56 16.75
CA LEU A 83 -53.05 19.61 17.36
C LEU A 83 -53.37 18.42 16.45
N LEU A 84 -53.54 18.64 15.15
CA LEU A 84 -53.72 17.60 14.14
C LEU A 84 -52.50 16.67 14.07
N SER A 85 -51.29 17.22 14.10
CA SER A 85 -50.06 16.42 14.08
C SER A 85 -49.83 15.63 15.37
N ALA A 86 -50.30 16.12 16.52
CA ALA A 86 -50.11 15.51 17.82
C ALA A 86 -51.17 14.45 18.16
N LYS A 87 -52.47 14.77 17.97
CA LYS A 87 -53.60 13.90 18.32
C LYS A 87 -53.95 12.89 17.23
N PHE A 88 -53.73 13.22 15.96
CA PHE A 88 -54.16 12.38 14.83
C PHE A 88 -52.98 11.84 14.01
N LYS A 89 -52.06 11.11 14.67
CA LYS A 89 -50.90 10.47 14.01
C LYS A 89 -51.29 9.51 12.86
N GLY A 90 -52.51 8.95 12.90
CA GLY A 90 -53.07 8.07 11.87
C GLY A 90 -53.79 8.79 10.72
N LEU A 91 -54.01 10.10 10.80
CA LEU A 91 -54.69 10.87 9.75
C LEU A 91 -53.99 10.79 8.39
N PRO A 92 -52.65 10.81 8.27
CA PRO A 92 -51.98 10.61 6.98
C PRO A 92 -52.31 9.27 6.32
N THR A 93 -52.53 8.21 7.11
CA THR A 93 -52.92 6.89 6.62
C THR A 93 -54.38 6.85 6.19
N VAL A 94 -55.26 7.53 6.93
CA VAL A 94 -56.67 7.70 6.54
C VAL A 94 -56.78 8.50 5.24
N LEU A 95 -55.99 9.57 5.08
CA LEU A 95 -55.96 10.38 3.85
C LEU A 95 -55.45 9.60 2.63
N GLN A 96 -54.62 8.57 2.82
CA GLN A 96 -54.19 7.70 1.72
C GLN A 96 -55.34 6.86 1.14
N ARG A 97 -56.35 6.49 1.95
CA ARG A 97 -57.56 5.77 1.48
C ARG A 97 -58.36 6.58 0.45
N TRP A 98 -58.25 7.90 0.50
CA TRP A 98 -58.98 8.83 -0.37
C TRP A 98 -58.23 9.17 -1.66
N HIS A 99 -57.02 8.64 -1.88
CA HIS A 99 -56.31 8.81 -3.14
C HIS A 99 -57.10 8.22 -4.32
N GLY A 100 -57.18 8.99 -5.42
CA GLY A 100 -57.87 8.57 -6.65
C GLY A 100 -59.37 8.89 -6.72
N ARG A 101 -59.97 9.47 -5.67
CA ARG A 101 -61.42 9.78 -5.61
C ARG A 101 -61.83 11.19 -6.09
N GLY A 102 -60.97 11.86 -6.89
CA GLY A 102 -61.31 13.12 -7.57
C GLY A 102 -60.95 14.45 -6.87
N PHE A 103 -60.35 14.42 -5.67
CA PHE A 103 -59.90 15.63 -4.93
C PHE A 103 -58.45 15.51 -4.42
N GLY A 104 -57.58 14.89 -5.22
CA GLY A 104 -56.19 14.60 -4.86
C GLY A 104 -55.31 15.82 -4.57
N MET A 105 -55.60 16.98 -5.18
CA MET A 105 -54.87 18.22 -4.90
C MET A 105 -55.12 18.69 -3.46
N ASP A 106 -56.39 18.76 -3.05
CA ASP A 106 -56.78 19.12 -1.68
C ASP A 106 -56.15 18.15 -0.66
N LEU A 107 -56.07 16.85 -0.97
CA LEU A 107 -55.38 15.85 -0.12
C LEU A 107 -53.87 16.10 0.00
N GLN A 108 -53.20 16.46 -1.09
CA GLN A 108 -51.77 16.75 -1.08
C GLN A 108 -51.46 18.05 -0.33
N ASP A 109 -52.33 19.06 -0.44
CA ASP A 109 -52.19 20.33 0.26
C ASP A 109 -52.31 20.14 1.78
N LEU A 110 -53.33 19.39 2.24
CA LEU A 110 -53.47 19.04 3.65
C LEU A 110 -52.26 18.22 4.17
N LEU A 111 -51.77 17.26 3.39
CA LEU A 111 -50.58 16.47 3.74
C LEU A 111 -49.30 17.32 3.78
N ALA A 112 -49.17 18.31 2.89
CA ALA A 112 -48.04 19.23 2.87
C ALA A 112 -48.03 20.13 4.12
N ILE A 113 -49.20 20.65 4.52
CA ILE A 113 -49.37 21.45 5.74
C ILE A 113 -48.99 20.64 6.99
N ILE A 114 -49.47 19.39 7.10
CA ILE A 114 -49.15 18.50 8.22
C ILE A 114 -47.66 18.12 8.24
N LYS A 115 -47.06 17.80 7.09
CA LYS A 115 -45.63 17.44 6.98
C LYS A 115 -44.71 18.63 7.28
N ARG A 116 -45.09 19.85 6.92
CA ARG A 116 -44.32 21.07 7.24
C ARG A 116 -44.27 21.34 8.74
N SER A 117 -45.38 21.10 9.44
CA SER A 117 -45.45 21.16 10.91
C SER A 117 -44.60 20.07 11.57
N SER A 118 -44.68 18.83 11.07
CA SER A 118 -43.91 17.70 11.61
C SER A 118 -42.39 17.78 11.35
N LYS A 119 -41.97 18.38 10.22
CA LYS A 119 -40.55 18.56 9.84
C LYS A 119 -39.91 19.85 10.36
N GLY A 120 -40.61 20.63 11.18
CA GLY A 120 -40.10 21.86 11.79
C GLY A 120 -39.18 21.66 13.00
N GLY A 121 -38.86 20.42 13.37
CA GLY A 121 -37.96 20.12 14.49
C GLY A 121 -36.48 20.35 14.15
N PRO A 122 -35.64 20.77 15.12
CA PRO A 122 -34.21 21.02 14.93
C PRO A 122 -33.44 19.83 14.35
N TYR A 123 -33.88 18.59 14.64
CA TYR A 123 -33.26 17.34 14.18
C TYR A 123 -33.21 17.19 12.65
N SER A 124 -34.27 17.58 11.92
CA SER A 124 -34.32 17.35 10.46
C SER A 124 -33.44 18.30 9.64
N ARG A 125 -33.04 19.45 10.22
CA ARG A 125 -32.11 20.41 9.57
C ARG A 125 -30.66 19.98 9.74
N GLU A 126 -30.31 19.37 10.87
CA GLU A 126 -28.99 18.84 11.14
C GLU A 126 -28.68 17.68 10.18
N ASP A 127 -29.60 16.71 10.05
CA ASP A 127 -29.47 15.56 9.14
C ASP A 127 -29.23 15.99 7.67
N GLN A 128 -29.86 17.07 7.22
CA GLN A 128 -29.66 17.59 5.86
C GLN A 128 -28.28 18.23 5.68
N ARG A 129 -27.76 18.91 6.71
CA ARG A 129 -26.41 19.49 6.69
C ARG A 129 -25.35 18.41 6.70
N GLU A 130 -25.55 17.37 7.52
CA GLU A 130 -24.65 16.22 7.58
C GLU A 130 -24.61 15.46 6.25
N ASN A 131 -25.78 15.20 5.65
CA ASN A 131 -25.86 14.54 4.34
C ASN A 131 -25.21 15.37 3.23
N TYR A 132 -25.37 16.69 3.25
CA TYR A 132 -24.71 17.60 2.31
C TYR A 132 -23.18 17.61 2.50
N ALA A 133 -22.71 17.67 3.75
CA ALA A 133 -21.29 17.61 4.07
C ALA A 133 -20.66 16.27 3.65
N ALA A 134 -21.32 15.15 3.96
CA ALA A 134 -20.89 13.82 3.56
C ALA A 134 -20.80 13.69 2.03
N SER A 135 -21.82 14.18 1.31
CA SER A 135 -21.83 14.18 -0.16
C SER A 135 -20.67 15.00 -0.75
N ARG A 136 -20.35 16.15 -0.15
CA ARG A 136 -19.20 16.98 -0.57
C ARG A 136 -17.86 16.26 -0.33
N ILE A 137 -17.67 15.67 0.84
CA ILE A 137 -16.45 14.92 1.17
C ILE A 137 -16.28 13.75 0.21
N GLN A 138 -17.35 12.99 -0.04
CA GLN A 138 -17.34 11.86 -0.97
C GLN A 138 -17.02 12.29 -2.40
N ALA A 139 -17.60 13.38 -2.90
CA ALA A 139 -17.32 13.90 -4.22
C ALA A 139 -15.86 14.34 -4.38
N LEU A 140 -15.32 15.05 -3.37
CA LEU A 140 -13.91 15.46 -3.35
C LEU A 140 -12.96 14.25 -3.31
N TRP A 141 -13.28 13.24 -2.50
CA TRP A 141 -12.49 12.01 -2.39
C TRP A 141 -12.50 11.21 -3.70
N ARG A 142 -13.67 11.00 -4.30
CA ARG A 142 -13.79 10.35 -5.63
C ARG A 142 -12.98 11.12 -6.67
N GLY A 143 -13.07 12.45 -6.69
CA GLY A 143 -12.27 13.31 -7.56
C GLY A 143 -10.76 13.22 -7.30
N HIS A 144 -10.34 13.10 -6.04
CA HIS A 144 -8.93 12.90 -5.69
C HIS A 144 -8.41 11.56 -6.22
N ILE A 145 -9.16 10.48 -6.05
CA ILE A 145 -8.78 9.14 -6.56
C ILE A 145 -8.65 9.16 -8.08
N THR A 146 -9.63 9.70 -8.81
CA THR A 146 -9.61 9.72 -10.27
C THR A 146 -8.43 10.54 -10.80
N ARG A 147 -8.17 11.72 -10.23
CA ARG A 147 -6.98 12.52 -10.57
C ARG A 147 -5.69 11.74 -10.31
N LYS A 148 -5.58 11.04 -9.17
CA LYS A 148 -4.41 10.22 -8.85
C LYS A 148 -4.23 9.07 -9.86
N GLN A 149 -5.31 8.41 -10.27
CA GLN A 149 -5.26 7.38 -11.32
C GLN A 149 -4.82 7.96 -12.67
N LEU A 150 -5.37 9.13 -13.06
CA LEU A 150 -4.99 9.81 -14.30
C LEU A 150 -3.51 10.20 -14.32
N THR A 151 -2.98 10.74 -13.20
CA THR A 151 -1.55 11.07 -13.11
C THR A 151 -0.66 9.84 -13.29
N ARG A 152 -1.04 8.69 -12.73
CA ARG A 152 -0.32 7.41 -12.92
C ARG A 152 -0.40 6.93 -14.37
N ALA A 153 -1.57 7.00 -14.99
CA ALA A 153 -1.75 6.65 -16.40
C ALA A 153 -0.89 7.54 -17.33
N ASN A 154 -0.87 8.85 -17.07
CA ASN A 154 -0.02 9.79 -17.81
C ASN A 154 1.48 9.51 -17.62
N GLN A 155 1.90 9.16 -16.42
CA GLN A 155 3.28 8.73 -16.16
C GLN A 155 3.63 7.45 -16.92
N ALA A 156 2.74 6.45 -16.92
CA ALA A 156 2.92 5.21 -17.66
C ALA A 156 3.00 5.47 -19.18
N MET A 157 2.12 6.32 -19.72
CA MET A 157 2.15 6.72 -21.13
C MET A 157 3.47 7.44 -21.48
N LYS A 158 3.93 8.37 -20.64
CA LYS A 158 5.22 9.06 -20.82
C LYS A 158 6.38 8.08 -20.84
N GLN A 159 6.40 7.10 -19.92
CA GLN A 159 7.42 6.06 -19.89
C GLN A 159 7.38 5.19 -21.14
N PHE A 160 6.18 4.78 -21.58
CA PHE A 160 5.99 4.02 -22.81
C PHE A 160 6.52 4.78 -24.03
N GLN A 161 6.12 6.04 -24.21
CA GLN A 161 6.58 6.88 -25.32
C GLN A 161 8.10 7.06 -25.31
N THR A 162 8.70 7.28 -24.14
CA THR A 162 10.15 7.42 -24.00
C THR A 162 10.87 6.12 -24.38
N SER A 163 10.37 4.98 -23.90
CA SER A 163 10.89 3.65 -24.23
C SER A 163 10.77 3.34 -25.73
N PHE A 164 9.62 3.65 -26.32
CA PHE A 164 9.36 3.46 -27.75
C PHE A 164 10.31 4.30 -28.61
N ARG A 165 10.44 5.60 -28.31
CA ARG A 165 11.38 6.50 -29.02
C ARG A 165 12.82 6.00 -28.90
N LYS A 166 13.25 5.55 -27.71
CA LYS A 166 14.59 4.98 -27.50
C LYS A 166 14.78 3.67 -28.26
N ARG A 167 13.77 2.81 -28.35
CA ARG A 167 13.82 1.59 -29.16
C ARG A 167 13.95 1.93 -30.64
N LYS A 168 13.13 2.85 -31.15
CA LYS A 168 13.19 3.28 -32.55
C LYS A 168 14.52 3.91 -32.92
N LEU A 169 15.09 4.74 -32.05
CA LEU A 169 16.42 5.31 -32.27
C LEU A 169 17.50 4.22 -32.34
N ARG A 170 17.44 3.20 -31.47
CA ARG A 170 18.37 2.06 -31.53
C ARG A 170 18.22 1.26 -32.81
N GLU A 171 17.00 1.01 -33.28
CA GLU A 171 16.77 0.33 -34.57
C GLU A 171 17.41 1.08 -35.73
N ILE A 172 17.25 2.42 -35.76
CA ILE A 172 17.89 3.27 -36.78
C ILE A 172 19.42 3.19 -36.67
N GLN A 173 19.97 3.38 -35.47
CA GLN A 173 21.43 3.30 -35.25
C GLN A 173 22.02 1.94 -35.63
N VAL A 174 21.30 0.84 -35.40
CA VAL A 174 21.76 -0.49 -35.81
C VAL A 174 21.81 -0.58 -37.33
N LYS A 175 20.76 -0.14 -38.03
CA LYS A 175 20.73 -0.12 -39.49
C LYS A 175 21.82 0.78 -40.08
N ASP A 176 22.06 1.94 -39.49
CA ASP A 176 23.11 2.86 -39.96
C ASP A 176 24.49 2.24 -39.76
N ARG A 177 24.76 1.61 -38.60
CA ARG A 177 26.02 0.87 -38.38
C ARG A 177 26.19 -0.32 -39.32
N GLU A 178 25.12 -1.02 -39.66
CA GLU A 178 25.17 -2.11 -40.64
C GLU A 178 25.51 -1.58 -42.03
N ARG A 179 24.93 -0.45 -42.44
CA ARG A 179 25.26 0.23 -43.71
C ARG A 179 26.71 0.71 -43.72
N GLU A 180 27.16 1.37 -42.66
CA GLU A 180 28.56 1.81 -42.52
C GLU A 180 29.53 0.62 -42.60
N ARG A 181 29.21 -0.49 -41.92
CA ARG A 181 30.02 -1.72 -41.99
C ARG A 181 30.05 -2.32 -43.39
N ALA A 182 28.90 -2.39 -44.06
CA ALA A 182 28.81 -2.91 -45.43
C ALA A 182 29.61 -2.03 -46.41
N GLU A 183 29.53 -0.71 -46.26
CA GLU A 183 30.30 0.24 -47.07
C GLU A 183 31.81 0.06 -46.85
N VAL A 184 32.25 -0.02 -45.59
CA VAL A 184 33.67 -0.26 -45.26
C VAL A 184 34.15 -1.61 -45.81
N GLN A 185 33.34 -2.66 -45.71
CA GLN A 185 33.67 -3.97 -46.28
C GLN A 185 33.77 -3.93 -47.80
N TYR A 186 32.83 -3.23 -48.45
CA TYR A 186 32.84 -3.03 -49.90
C TYR A 186 34.10 -2.28 -50.35
N GLN A 187 34.44 -1.18 -49.67
CA GLN A 187 35.66 -0.42 -49.94
C GLN A 187 36.92 -1.26 -49.71
N ALA A 188 37.03 -1.98 -48.59
CA ALA A 188 38.17 -2.85 -48.30
C ALA A 188 38.34 -3.96 -49.36
N THR A 189 37.23 -4.55 -49.81
CA THR A 189 37.22 -5.58 -50.86
C THR A 189 37.68 -5.01 -52.20
N ARG A 190 37.17 -3.83 -52.57
CA ARG A 190 37.55 -3.13 -53.80
C ARG A 190 39.02 -2.74 -53.81
N GLU A 191 39.53 -2.21 -52.69
CA GLU A 191 40.94 -1.91 -52.51
C GLU A 191 41.82 -3.17 -52.53
N HIS A 192 41.35 -4.28 -51.96
CA HIS A 192 42.04 -5.57 -52.04
C HIS A 192 42.20 -6.02 -53.51
N TYR A 193 41.13 -6.00 -54.31
CA TYR A 193 41.20 -6.36 -55.73
C TYR A 193 42.09 -5.42 -56.54
N ARG A 194 42.05 -4.11 -56.25
CA ARG A 194 42.96 -3.13 -56.87
C ARG A 194 44.42 -3.44 -56.60
N ARG A 195 44.78 -3.68 -55.33
CA ARG A 195 46.15 -4.05 -54.93
C ARG A 195 46.57 -5.39 -55.53
N LEU A 196 45.66 -6.38 -55.56
CA LEU A 196 45.93 -7.68 -56.17
C LEU A 196 46.23 -7.53 -57.67
N ARG A 197 45.43 -6.74 -58.39
CA ARG A 197 45.67 -6.45 -59.80
C ARG A 197 47.02 -5.76 -60.02
N GLN A 198 47.33 -4.74 -59.24
CA GLN A 198 48.62 -4.03 -59.33
C GLN A 198 49.80 -4.97 -59.06
N PHE A 199 49.71 -5.81 -58.02
CA PHE A 199 50.71 -6.82 -57.71
C PHE A 199 50.92 -7.80 -58.87
N LYS A 200 49.82 -8.31 -59.46
CA LYS A 200 49.89 -9.23 -60.61
C LYS A 200 50.50 -8.59 -61.85
N LEU A 201 50.16 -7.32 -62.12
CA LEU A 201 50.75 -6.58 -63.24
C LEU A 201 52.25 -6.36 -63.05
N GLN A 202 52.68 -5.95 -61.86
CA GLN A 202 54.11 -5.80 -61.52
C GLN A 202 54.84 -7.14 -61.67
N GLN A 203 54.28 -8.22 -61.13
CA GLN A 203 54.85 -9.56 -61.26
C GLN A 203 55.01 -9.97 -62.73
N MET A 204 54.01 -9.71 -63.57
CA MET A 204 54.06 -10.00 -65.00
C MET A 204 55.15 -9.18 -65.70
N GLN A 205 55.23 -7.87 -65.45
CA GLN A 205 56.25 -6.99 -66.01
C GLN A 205 57.66 -7.44 -65.61
N THR A 206 57.87 -7.81 -64.35
CA THR A 206 59.16 -8.33 -63.89
C THR A 206 59.56 -9.61 -64.64
N ILE A 207 58.62 -10.55 -64.82
CA ILE A 207 58.88 -11.78 -65.57
C ILE A 207 59.17 -11.52 -67.05
N GLN A 208 58.52 -10.54 -67.67
CA GLN A 208 58.77 -10.16 -69.07
C GLN A 208 60.17 -9.56 -69.30
N LEU A 209 60.70 -8.84 -68.31
CA LEU A 209 62.01 -8.19 -68.40
C LEU A 209 63.18 -9.11 -68.04
N LEU A 210 62.93 -10.19 -67.28
CA LEU A 210 63.95 -11.12 -66.82
C LEU A 210 64.38 -12.09 -67.93
N PRO A 211 65.68 -12.45 -68.02
CA PRO A 211 66.14 -13.55 -68.84
C PRO A 211 65.49 -14.88 -68.43
N ALA A 212 65.18 -15.74 -69.40
CA ALA A 212 64.49 -17.02 -69.14
C ALA A 212 65.20 -17.92 -68.11
N SER A 213 66.54 -17.86 -68.03
CA SER A 213 67.35 -18.59 -67.06
C SER A 213 67.19 -18.12 -65.60
N GLU A 214 66.69 -16.90 -65.38
CA GLU A 214 66.55 -16.31 -64.04
C GLU A 214 65.11 -16.33 -63.52
N VAL A 215 64.11 -16.59 -64.38
CA VAL A 215 62.69 -16.60 -64.01
C VAL A 215 62.39 -17.61 -62.90
N GLU A 216 62.92 -18.84 -62.97
CA GLU A 216 62.65 -19.86 -61.94
C GLU A 216 63.22 -19.46 -60.58
N LYS A 217 64.44 -18.90 -60.55
CA LYS A 217 65.07 -18.41 -59.31
C LYS A 217 64.22 -17.30 -58.66
N TYR A 218 63.70 -16.37 -59.46
CA TYR A 218 62.79 -15.33 -58.96
C TYR A 218 61.50 -15.92 -58.38
N LEU A 219 60.87 -16.87 -59.07
CA LEU A 219 59.64 -17.53 -58.59
C LEU A 219 59.87 -18.30 -57.29
N GLU A 220 61.01 -18.97 -57.15
CA GLU A 220 61.40 -19.66 -55.91
C GLU A 220 61.52 -18.71 -54.72
N ILE A 221 62.19 -17.56 -54.91
CA ILE A 221 62.28 -16.51 -53.89
C ILE A 221 60.89 -16.00 -53.49
N GLN A 222 59.99 -15.78 -54.46
CA GLN A 222 58.61 -15.35 -54.18
C GLN A 222 57.80 -16.41 -53.40
N ARG A 223 57.99 -17.71 -53.71
CA ARG A 223 57.38 -18.81 -52.96
C ARG A 223 57.87 -18.83 -51.51
N LEU A 224 59.17 -18.68 -51.27
CA LEU A 224 59.78 -18.62 -49.93
C LEU A 224 59.27 -17.41 -49.12
N GLN A 225 59.22 -16.22 -49.73
CA GLN A 225 58.66 -15.02 -49.09
C GLN A 225 57.16 -15.18 -48.77
N SER A 226 56.42 -15.87 -49.62
CA SER A 226 54.99 -16.16 -49.35
C SER A 226 54.82 -17.17 -48.22
N ALA A 227 55.63 -18.25 -48.22
CA ALA A 227 55.63 -19.27 -47.18
C ALA A 227 55.95 -18.68 -45.80
N THR A 228 56.99 -17.83 -45.71
CA THR A 228 57.36 -17.16 -44.46
C THR A 228 56.25 -16.26 -43.93
N LYS A 229 55.55 -15.49 -44.80
CA LYS A 229 54.38 -14.69 -44.42
C LYS A 229 53.23 -15.54 -43.88
N ILE A 230 52.89 -16.63 -44.58
CA ILE A 230 51.81 -17.54 -44.16
C ILE A 230 52.16 -18.18 -42.80
N GLN A 231 53.39 -18.65 -42.64
CA GLN A 231 53.87 -19.26 -41.39
C GLN A 231 53.84 -18.25 -40.23
N ALA A 232 54.27 -17.00 -40.45
CA ALA A 232 54.21 -15.95 -39.43
C ALA A 232 52.78 -15.64 -39.01
N LEU A 233 51.85 -15.51 -39.97
CA LEU A 233 50.43 -15.29 -39.69
C LEU A 233 49.81 -16.47 -38.93
N PHE A 234 50.15 -17.70 -39.30
CA PHE A 234 49.68 -18.92 -38.64
C PHE A 234 50.19 -19.04 -37.20
N ARG A 235 51.50 -18.82 -36.97
CA ARG A 235 52.09 -18.76 -35.62
C ARG A 235 51.39 -17.68 -34.77
N GLY A 236 51.12 -16.51 -35.34
CA GLY A 236 50.36 -15.46 -34.68
C GLY A 236 48.90 -15.84 -34.39
N HIS A 237 48.23 -16.53 -35.30
CA HIS A 237 46.87 -17.05 -35.09
C HIS A 237 46.83 -18.05 -33.95
N LEU A 238 47.77 -19.00 -33.92
CA LEU A 238 47.91 -19.97 -32.83
C LEU A 238 48.11 -19.27 -31.48
N GLN A 239 48.99 -18.28 -31.41
CA GLN A 239 49.21 -17.54 -30.17
C GLN A 239 47.95 -16.80 -29.69
N ARG A 240 47.24 -16.13 -30.61
CA ARG A 240 45.97 -15.46 -30.28
C ARG A 240 44.89 -16.45 -29.86
N ARG A 241 44.83 -17.63 -30.50
CA ARG A 241 43.93 -18.72 -30.12
C ARG A 241 44.27 -19.25 -28.73
N ASN A 242 45.54 -19.44 -28.40
CA ASN A 242 45.98 -19.86 -27.07
C ASN A 242 45.64 -18.82 -26.00
N LEU A 243 45.83 -17.52 -26.30
CA LEU A 243 45.42 -16.44 -25.41
C LEU A 243 43.89 -16.35 -25.25
N ASN A 244 43.12 -16.61 -26.31
CA ASN A 244 41.66 -16.66 -26.22
C ASN A 244 41.17 -17.90 -25.46
N ASN A 245 41.84 -19.05 -25.59
CA ASN A 245 41.41 -20.29 -24.95
C ASN A 245 41.85 -20.40 -23.48
N GLY A 246 43.00 -19.83 -23.10
CA GLY A 246 43.51 -19.88 -21.71
C GLY A 246 43.56 -18.53 -20.98
N GLY A 247 43.56 -17.42 -21.71
CA GLY A 247 43.64 -16.06 -21.17
C GLY A 247 42.31 -15.32 -21.12
N HIS A 248 41.26 -15.78 -21.82
CA HIS A 248 39.95 -15.12 -21.79
C HIS A 248 39.33 -15.17 -20.39
N ASP A 249 39.39 -16.33 -19.73
CA ASP A 249 38.91 -16.48 -18.36
C ASP A 249 39.72 -15.63 -17.37
N ARG A 250 41.04 -15.55 -17.56
CA ARG A 250 41.91 -14.67 -16.76
C ARG A 250 41.60 -13.19 -16.99
N LEU A 251 41.30 -12.77 -18.22
CA LEU A 251 40.90 -11.40 -18.56
C LEU A 251 39.50 -11.08 -18.03
N ILE A 252 38.57 -12.04 -18.04
CA ILE A 252 37.25 -11.92 -17.43
C ILE A 252 37.41 -11.79 -15.91
N ALA A 253 38.22 -12.65 -15.29
CA ALA A 253 38.50 -12.61 -13.86
C ALA A 253 39.15 -11.29 -13.45
N ASP A 254 40.12 -10.78 -14.21
CA ASP A 254 40.78 -9.50 -13.97
C ASP A 254 39.83 -8.31 -14.18
N ARG A 255 38.97 -8.35 -15.21
CA ARG A 255 37.91 -7.36 -15.42
C ARG A 255 36.88 -7.38 -14.29
N ALA A 256 36.49 -8.56 -13.83
CA ALA A 256 35.60 -8.75 -12.68
C ALA A 256 36.25 -8.22 -11.40
N ALA A 257 37.52 -8.56 -11.15
CA ALA A 257 38.30 -8.08 -10.02
C ALA A 257 38.39 -6.55 -10.01
N ARG A 258 38.72 -5.92 -11.16
CA ARG A 258 38.71 -4.45 -11.28
C ARG A 258 37.34 -3.84 -10.99
N ARG A 259 36.26 -4.50 -11.43
CA ARG A 259 34.90 -4.04 -11.15
C ARG A 259 34.58 -4.12 -9.65
N ILE A 260 34.90 -5.25 -9.01
CA ILE A 260 34.72 -5.47 -7.56
C ILE A 260 35.56 -4.47 -6.75
N GLN A 261 36.83 -4.27 -7.12
CA GLN A 261 37.71 -3.31 -6.47
C GLN A 261 37.16 -1.88 -6.61
N ARG A 262 36.68 -1.50 -7.79
CA ARG A 262 36.09 -0.18 -8.02
C ARG A 262 34.80 0.03 -7.22
N THR A 263 33.90 -0.95 -7.20
CA THR A 263 32.67 -0.88 -6.40
C THR A 263 32.99 -0.82 -4.90
N PHE A 264 33.98 -1.58 -4.44
CA PHE A 264 34.42 -1.55 -3.05
C PHE A 264 35.03 -0.20 -2.67
N ARG A 265 35.90 0.39 -3.52
CA ARG A 265 36.45 1.74 -3.30
C ARG A 265 35.33 2.79 -3.19
N HIS A 266 34.33 2.74 -4.06
CA HIS A 266 33.17 3.63 -3.98
C HIS A 266 32.31 3.39 -2.73
N TYR A 267 32.08 2.13 -2.35
CA TYR A 267 31.39 1.79 -1.11
C TYR A 267 32.12 2.34 0.10
N ARG A 268 33.44 2.14 0.18
CA ARG A 268 34.29 2.66 1.27
C ARG A 268 34.23 4.18 1.33
N GLN A 269 34.35 4.86 0.21
CA GLN A 269 34.22 6.33 0.13
C GLN A 269 32.85 6.81 0.61
N ARG A 270 31.76 6.14 0.18
CA ARG A 270 30.40 6.43 0.65
C ARG A 270 30.25 6.19 2.16
N LYS A 271 30.86 5.13 2.70
CA LYS A 271 30.82 4.82 4.13
C LYS A 271 31.57 5.84 4.96
N LEU A 272 32.78 6.25 4.54
CA LEU A 272 33.53 7.31 5.18
C LEU A 272 32.75 8.63 5.16
N ALA A 273 32.17 9.01 4.02
CA ALA A 273 31.34 10.20 3.93
C ALA A 273 30.07 10.13 4.81
N GLN A 274 29.50 8.93 5.01
CA GLN A 274 28.37 8.74 5.94
C GLN A 274 28.79 8.93 7.40
N LEU A 275 29.98 8.44 7.78
CA LEU A 275 30.54 8.61 9.12
C LEU A 275 30.85 10.09 9.38
N ASP A 276 31.49 10.76 8.43
CA ASP A 276 31.78 12.20 8.50
C ASP A 276 30.49 13.03 8.66
N ARG A 277 29.45 12.76 7.85
CA ARG A 277 28.12 13.37 8.03
C ARG A 277 27.47 13.05 9.38
N ARG A 278 27.78 11.90 9.98
CA ARG A 278 27.29 11.55 11.33
C ARG A 278 28.05 12.33 12.38
N GLN A 279 29.37 12.45 12.25
CA GLN A 279 30.22 13.26 13.12
C GLN A 279 29.82 14.74 13.05
N GLN A 280 29.68 15.31 11.86
CA GLN A 280 29.19 16.69 11.66
C GLN A 280 27.80 16.91 12.29
N ARG A 281 26.90 15.92 12.24
CA ARG A 281 25.61 16.00 12.95
C ARG A 281 25.76 15.96 14.46
N LEU A 282 26.68 15.16 14.99
CA LEU A 282 26.96 15.11 16.42
C LEU A 282 27.64 16.40 16.90
N GLU A 283 28.54 16.97 16.09
CA GLU A 283 29.16 18.27 16.33
C GLU A 283 28.12 19.40 16.28
N TYR A 284 27.14 19.34 15.38
CA TYR A 284 26.02 20.29 15.35
C TYR A 284 25.08 20.15 16.55
N ILE A 285 24.90 18.93 17.08
CA ILE A 285 24.07 18.66 18.27
C ILE A 285 24.81 19.04 19.57
N LYS A 286 26.14 19.14 19.55
CA LYS A 286 26.92 19.64 20.69
C LYS A 286 26.94 21.17 20.62
N PRO A 287 26.12 21.90 21.40
CA PRO A 287 26.22 23.35 21.42
C PRO A 287 27.65 23.76 21.80
N THR A 288 28.26 24.61 20.98
CA THR A 288 29.65 25.10 21.10
C THR A 288 29.94 25.80 22.44
N ILE A 289 28.89 26.05 23.24
CA ILE A 289 28.89 26.83 24.47
C ILE A 289 28.91 25.94 25.73
N LEU A 290 28.79 24.62 25.61
CA LEU A 290 28.91 23.68 26.75
C LEU A 290 30.37 23.30 26.99
N THR A 291 31.18 24.29 27.38
CA THR A 291 32.48 24.06 28.02
C THR A 291 32.23 23.45 29.41
N GLU A 292 33.15 22.64 29.95
CA GLU A 292 32.93 21.96 31.26
C GLU A 292 32.54 22.96 32.37
N ALA A 293 33.15 24.15 32.38
CA ALA A 293 32.79 25.24 33.29
C ALA A 293 31.33 25.72 33.16
N LYS A 294 30.76 25.74 31.94
CA LYS A 294 29.35 26.12 31.73
C LYS A 294 28.40 25.00 32.11
N ARG A 295 28.85 23.74 32.00
CA ARG A 295 28.10 22.57 32.49
C ARG A 295 27.98 22.61 34.00
N GLU A 296 29.05 22.92 34.72
CA GLU A 296 29.04 23.11 36.18
C GLU A 296 28.12 24.26 36.60
N GLU A 297 28.19 25.41 35.94
CA GLU A 297 27.28 26.54 36.21
C GLU A 297 25.80 26.18 36.00
N LEU A 298 25.49 25.41 34.95
CA LEU A 298 24.12 24.94 34.69
C LEU A 298 23.67 23.91 35.73
N ILE A 299 24.57 23.04 36.19
CA ILE A 299 24.27 22.10 37.27
C ILE A 299 23.96 22.87 38.55
N GLU A 300 24.77 23.87 38.91
CA GLU A 300 24.49 24.74 40.07
C GLU A 300 23.17 25.49 39.92
N GLN A 301 22.85 26.00 38.73
CA GLN A 301 21.56 26.65 38.47
C GLN A 301 20.38 25.67 38.61
N ILE A 302 20.54 24.43 38.15
CA ILE A 302 19.52 23.38 38.29
C ILE A 302 19.36 22.96 39.75
N GLU A 303 20.46 22.79 40.50
CA GLU A 303 20.41 22.47 41.92
C GLU A 303 19.79 23.59 42.74
N LYS A 304 20.17 24.84 42.44
CA LYS A 304 19.53 26.02 43.03
C LYS A 304 18.04 26.04 42.73
N TRP A 305 17.64 25.85 41.47
CA TRP A 305 16.23 25.78 41.07
C TRP A 305 15.48 24.62 41.76
N LYS A 306 16.10 23.45 41.90
CA LYS A 306 15.54 22.30 42.64
C LYS A 306 15.39 22.59 44.14
N SER A 307 16.35 23.30 44.73
CA SER A 307 16.29 23.70 46.14
C SER A 307 15.19 24.74 46.41
N GLU A 308 15.01 25.68 45.48
CA GLU A 308 13.98 26.72 45.55
C GLU A 308 12.58 26.16 45.25
N ARG A 309 12.49 25.07 44.48
CA ARG A 309 11.25 24.37 44.13
C ARG A 309 11.33 22.91 44.52
N ALA A 310 11.61 22.66 45.79
CA ALA A 310 11.51 21.30 46.33
C ALA A 310 10.09 20.77 46.04
N PRO A 311 9.96 19.55 45.46
CA PRO A 311 8.65 18.98 45.22
C PRO A 311 7.89 18.93 46.54
N ARG A 312 6.60 19.26 46.49
CA ARG A 312 5.70 19.13 47.64
C ARG A 312 5.88 17.71 48.21
N PRO A 313 6.05 17.52 49.53
CA PRO A 313 6.06 16.18 50.10
C PRO A 313 4.72 15.54 49.75
N MET A 314 4.77 14.56 48.87
CA MET A 314 3.63 13.83 48.35
C MET A 314 3.50 12.57 49.20
N SER A 315 2.28 12.21 49.58
CA SER A 315 2.05 10.93 50.28
C SER A 315 2.47 9.77 49.37
N ASP A 316 2.97 8.66 49.91
CA ASP A 316 3.36 7.48 49.12
C ASP A 316 2.21 7.01 48.22
N GLU A 317 0.98 7.09 48.71
CA GLU A 317 -0.22 6.73 47.94
C GLU A 317 -0.42 7.64 46.72
N GLU A 318 -0.18 8.95 46.86
CA GLU A 318 -0.28 9.92 45.77
C GLU A 318 0.85 9.74 44.75
N PHE A 319 2.05 9.37 45.22
CA PHE A 319 3.19 9.04 44.37
C PHE A 319 2.92 7.77 43.55
N HIS A 320 2.41 6.72 44.18
CA HIS A 320 1.99 5.50 43.50
C HIS A 320 0.89 5.78 42.47
N ALA A 321 -0.12 6.59 42.80
CA ALA A 321 -1.17 6.96 41.87
C ALA A 321 -0.63 7.73 40.64
N LEU A 322 0.34 8.63 40.84
CA LEU A 322 1.00 9.35 39.74
C LEU A 322 1.84 8.41 38.88
N HIS A 323 2.59 7.50 39.51
CA HIS A 323 3.38 6.50 38.81
C HIS A 323 2.50 5.59 37.95
N THR A 324 1.42 5.04 38.52
CA THR A 324 0.45 4.21 37.80
C THR A 324 -0.17 4.96 36.63
N ARG A 325 -0.55 6.23 36.82
CA ARG A 325 -1.06 7.08 35.73
C ARG A 325 -0.04 7.33 34.63
N GLY A 326 1.23 7.49 34.99
CA GLY A 326 2.35 7.60 34.05
C GLY A 326 2.55 6.32 33.24
N GLN A 327 2.55 5.18 33.92
CA GLN A 327 2.66 3.86 33.30
C GLN A 327 1.46 3.57 32.39
N ASP A 328 0.24 3.94 32.79
CA ASP A 328 -0.94 3.83 31.94
C ASP A 328 -0.85 4.69 30.68
N SER A 329 -0.33 5.92 30.80
CA SER A 329 -0.11 6.80 29.65
C SER A 329 0.96 6.23 28.71
N LEU A 330 2.03 5.66 29.26
CA LEU A 330 3.07 4.99 28.49
C LEU A 330 2.51 3.73 27.80
N ASN A 331 1.74 2.92 28.52
CA ASN A 331 1.09 1.73 27.98
C ASN A 331 0.11 2.07 26.86
N ARG A 332 -0.67 3.15 27.00
CA ARG A 332 -1.50 3.68 25.91
C ARG A 332 -0.66 4.07 24.71
N TYR A 333 0.44 4.79 24.91
CA TYR A 333 1.34 5.15 23.81
C TYR A 333 1.94 3.91 23.11
N VAL A 334 2.47 2.95 23.88
CA VAL A 334 3.08 1.72 23.38
C VAL A 334 2.05 0.85 22.62
N THR A 335 0.82 0.75 23.13
CA THR A 335 -0.25 0.00 22.48
C THR A 335 -0.78 0.68 21.22
N THR A 336 -0.79 2.02 21.17
CA THR A 336 -1.18 2.76 19.97
C THR A 336 -0.12 2.64 18.87
N ASN A 337 1.16 2.54 19.24
CA ASN A 337 2.30 2.48 18.32
C ASN A 337 2.83 1.05 18.02
N ARG A 338 1.93 0.06 18.00
CA ARG A 338 2.24 -1.37 17.77
C ARG A 338 3.05 -1.64 16.49
N ALA A 339 2.82 -0.89 15.41
CA ALA A 339 3.51 -1.09 14.14
C ALA A 339 5.02 -0.82 14.23
N TRP A 340 5.41 0.27 14.90
CA TRP A 340 6.82 0.61 15.14
C TRP A 340 7.49 -0.37 16.10
N ARG A 341 6.76 -0.85 17.12
CA ARG A 341 7.28 -1.85 18.06
C ARG A 341 7.55 -3.20 17.40
N ARG A 342 6.74 -3.65 16.45
CA ARG A 342 7.04 -4.87 15.66
C ARG A 342 8.34 -4.74 14.89
N ILE A 343 8.63 -3.55 14.37
CA ILE A 343 9.87 -3.26 13.65
C ILE A 343 11.04 -3.23 14.63
N GLU A 344 10.88 -2.59 15.79
CA GLU A 344 11.90 -2.51 16.84
C GLU A 344 12.21 -3.89 17.44
N GLN A 345 11.20 -4.70 17.76
CA GLN A 345 11.36 -6.08 18.23
C GLN A 345 12.08 -6.92 17.19
N ARG A 346 11.70 -6.82 15.91
CA ARG A 346 12.43 -7.50 14.82
C ARG A 346 13.89 -7.06 14.75
N GLN A 347 14.17 -5.77 14.94
CA GLN A 347 15.53 -5.25 14.96
C GLN A 347 16.32 -5.77 16.17
N ARG A 348 15.72 -5.81 17.36
CA ARG A 348 16.33 -6.37 18.57
C ARG A 348 16.64 -7.86 18.40
N LEU A 349 15.69 -8.64 17.88
CA LEU A 349 15.90 -10.06 17.57
C LEU A 349 17.05 -10.29 16.58
N LEU A 350 17.16 -9.43 15.56
CA LEU A 350 18.27 -9.43 14.61
C LEU A 350 19.62 -9.11 15.28
N LEU A 351 19.65 -8.17 16.22
CA LEU A 351 20.86 -7.85 16.98
C LEU A 351 21.27 -9.00 17.91
N HIS A 352 20.32 -9.62 18.61
CA HIS A 352 20.58 -10.81 19.41
C HIS A 352 21.10 -11.98 18.57
N MET A 353 20.53 -12.20 17.37
CA MET A 353 21.02 -13.18 16.41
C MET A 353 22.48 -12.91 16.04
N MET A 354 22.82 -11.67 15.67
CA MET A 354 24.19 -11.30 15.29
C MET A 354 25.18 -11.46 16.44
N ASN A 355 24.80 -11.12 17.67
CA ASN A 355 25.66 -11.27 18.85
C ASN A 355 25.90 -12.76 19.16
N ASN A 356 24.85 -13.58 19.15
CA ASN A 356 24.97 -15.03 19.39
C ASN A 356 25.80 -15.72 18.30
N ASP A 357 25.61 -15.33 17.04
CA ASP A 357 26.42 -15.82 15.92
C ASP A 357 27.90 -15.44 16.11
N SER A 358 28.18 -14.23 16.60
CA SER A 358 29.55 -13.79 16.86
C SER A 358 30.21 -14.57 18.00
N GLU A 359 29.51 -14.84 19.10
CA GLU A 359 30.03 -15.64 20.22
C GLU A 359 30.26 -17.10 19.82
N PHE A 360 29.37 -17.68 19.00
CA PHE A 360 29.54 -19.03 18.48
C PHE A 360 30.75 -19.14 17.54
N LEU A 361 30.95 -18.14 16.68
CA LEU A 361 32.13 -18.05 15.82
C LEU A 361 33.42 -17.85 16.62
N LEU A 362 33.37 -17.18 17.78
CA LEU A 362 34.53 -17.01 18.64
C LEU A 362 34.87 -18.27 19.44
N SER A 363 33.87 -19.07 19.81
CA SER A 363 34.03 -20.27 20.66
C SER A 363 34.30 -21.56 19.89
N ASN A 364 33.61 -21.79 18.76
CA ASN A 364 33.60 -23.09 18.08
C ASN A 364 34.33 -23.11 16.72
N TYR A 365 34.91 -21.98 16.30
CA TYR A 365 35.59 -21.91 15.01
C TYR A 365 37.02 -22.50 15.12
N PRO A 366 37.38 -23.49 14.27
CA PRO A 366 38.74 -23.98 14.23
C PRO A 366 39.69 -22.87 13.78
N LYS A 367 40.80 -22.67 14.50
CA LYS A 367 41.83 -21.68 14.11
C LYS A 367 42.20 -21.91 12.64
N LEU A 368 42.21 -20.86 11.81
CA LEU A 368 42.47 -20.92 10.36
C LEU A 368 43.64 -21.84 9.94
N LYS A 369 44.63 -22.02 10.83
CA LYS A 369 45.77 -22.93 10.68
C LYS A 369 45.37 -24.42 10.53
N SER A 370 44.36 -24.91 11.26
CA SER A 370 43.94 -26.32 11.20
C SER A 370 43.07 -26.67 9.99
N VAL A 371 42.61 -25.66 9.24
CA VAL A 371 41.86 -25.83 7.98
C VAL A 371 42.80 -25.78 6.77
N MET A 372 43.99 -25.20 6.93
CA MET A 372 45.00 -25.07 5.87
C MET A 372 46.04 -26.20 5.83
N GLU A 373 46.09 -27.10 6.81
CA GLU A 373 47.00 -28.26 6.74
C GLU A 373 46.45 -29.31 5.75
N PRO A 374 47.15 -29.59 4.64
CA PRO A 374 46.72 -30.59 3.68
C PRO A 374 46.99 -31.97 4.27
N ASN A 375 45.98 -32.56 4.93
CA ASN A 375 46.05 -33.98 5.28
C ASN A 375 46.07 -34.80 4.00
N ASN A 376 47.18 -35.51 3.80
CA ASN A 376 47.53 -36.28 2.60
C ASN A 376 46.77 -37.61 2.54
N THR A 377 45.46 -37.57 2.73
CA THR A 377 44.55 -38.71 2.51
C THR A 377 43.58 -38.33 1.41
N ILE A 378 43.84 -38.92 0.25
CA ILE A 378 43.04 -38.91 -0.97
C ILE A 378 41.59 -39.26 -0.58
N ASP A 379 40.67 -38.30 -0.77
CA ASP A 379 39.18 -38.38 -0.73
C ASP A 379 38.48 -37.22 0.01
N SER A 380 39.18 -36.13 0.36
CA SER A 380 38.58 -35.06 1.19
C SER A 380 38.41 -33.67 0.55
N SER A 381 38.61 -33.49 -0.77
CA SER A 381 38.57 -32.14 -1.38
C SER A 381 37.16 -31.52 -1.45
N THR A 382 36.11 -32.33 -1.38
CA THR A 382 34.70 -31.86 -1.37
C THR A 382 34.21 -31.53 0.06
N ASN A 383 34.81 -32.14 1.09
CA ASN A 383 34.30 -32.06 2.47
C ASN A 383 34.74 -30.82 3.26
N HIS A 384 35.85 -30.16 2.89
CA HIS A 384 36.37 -29.02 3.65
C HIS A 384 35.59 -27.73 3.42
N ILE A 385 35.13 -27.49 2.18
CA ILE A 385 34.29 -26.34 1.82
C ILE A 385 32.88 -26.55 2.38
N ASP A 386 32.37 -27.79 2.33
CA ASP A 386 31.06 -28.14 2.87
C ASP A 386 31.02 -28.11 4.40
N LYS A 387 32.12 -28.42 5.11
CA LYS A 387 32.22 -28.22 6.57
C LYS A 387 32.19 -26.73 6.94
N ALA A 388 33.01 -25.91 6.28
CA ALA A 388 33.01 -24.46 6.52
C ALA A 388 31.65 -23.82 6.15
N ALA A 389 31.04 -24.26 5.05
CA ALA A 389 29.71 -23.87 4.64
C ALA A 389 28.62 -24.41 5.57
N SER A 390 28.80 -25.57 6.22
CA SER A 390 27.88 -26.11 7.23
C SER A 390 27.85 -25.27 8.51
N TYR A 391 28.97 -24.64 8.90
CA TYR A 391 29.01 -23.69 10.01
C TYR A 391 28.46 -22.30 9.64
N LEU A 392 28.55 -21.90 8.37
CA LEU A 392 28.07 -20.61 7.86
C LEU A 392 26.59 -20.65 7.39
N ASN A 393 26.08 -21.83 7.03
CA ASN A 393 24.72 -22.04 6.50
C ASN A 393 23.86 -22.92 7.42
N HIS A 394 23.91 -22.74 8.74
CA HIS A 394 22.91 -23.35 9.62
C HIS A 394 21.72 -22.41 9.86
N PRO A 395 20.48 -22.79 9.49
CA PRO A 395 19.26 -22.12 9.95
C PRO A 395 18.61 -22.93 11.09
N SER A 396 18.65 -22.47 12.35
CA SER A 396 17.88 -23.10 13.47
C SER A 396 17.02 -22.12 14.26
N SER A 397 16.66 -20.97 13.69
CA SER A 397 15.88 -19.94 14.38
C SER A 397 14.49 -20.41 14.88
N ALA A 398 13.98 -21.56 14.41
CA ALA A 398 12.72 -22.14 14.87
C ALA A 398 12.85 -23.30 15.88
N ILE A 399 14.06 -23.82 16.16
CA ILE A 399 14.14 -25.15 16.80
C ILE A 399 14.05 -25.10 18.32
N ARG A 400 14.76 -24.17 18.99
CA ARG A 400 14.79 -24.13 20.47
C ARG A 400 13.71 -23.26 21.10
N TYR A 401 13.41 -22.14 20.46
CA TYR A 401 12.19 -21.34 20.63
C TYR A 401 10.88 -22.13 20.35
N ARG A 402 10.89 -23.46 20.18
CA ARG A 402 9.70 -24.34 20.11
C ARG A 402 9.76 -25.57 21.04
N ALA A 403 10.93 -25.83 21.64
CA ALA A 403 11.10 -26.72 22.79
C ALA A 403 10.98 -25.96 24.13
N ARG A 404 11.12 -24.62 24.06
CA ARG A 404 10.08 -23.67 24.45
C ARG A 404 8.89 -24.37 25.10
N GLN A 405 8.66 -24.00 26.35
CA GLN A 405 7.38 -23.55 26.92
C GLN A 405 6.19 -24.50 26.94
N ALA A 406 6.05 -25.38 25.95
CA ALA A 406 5.18 -26.54 25.97
C ALA A 406 5.48 -27.49 27.13
N HIS A 407 6.72 -27.53 27.67
CA HIS A 407 7.07 -28.37 28.81
C HIS A 407 6.79 -27.71 30.18
N ILE A 408 6.90 -26.38 30.25
CA ILE A 408 6.92 -25.64 31.51
C ILE A 408 5.50 -25.19 31.92
N GLU A 409 4.62 -24.86 30.96
CA GLU A 409 3.22 -24.50 31.28
C GLU A 409 2.39 -25.74 31.69
N ALA A 410 2.67 -26.91 31.12
CA ALA A 410 2.00 -28.18 31.44
C ALA A 410 2.25 -28.67 32.88
N LEU A 411 3.44 -28.40 33.44
CA LEU A 411 3.80 -28.75 34.82
C LEU A 411 3.23 -27.75 35.86
N LYS A 412 2.99 -26.51 35.46
CA LYS A 412 2.48 -25.45 36.34
C LYS A 412 0.96 -25.53 36.57
N TYR A 413 0.19 -25.93 35.56
CA TYR A 413 -1.28 -26.05 35.68
C TYR A 413 -1.72 -27.34 36.40
N ALA A 414 -1.04 -28.46 36.16
CA ALA A 414 -1.40 -29.76 36.75
C ALA A 414 -1.09 -29.88 38.26
N ARG A 415 -0.20 -29.02 38.79
CA ARG A 415 0.32 -29.10 40.17
C ARG A 415 -0.22 -28.00 41.09
N SER A 416 -1.07 -27.11 40.56
CA SER A 416 -1.60 -25.96 41.29
C SER A 416 -2.91 -26.31 42.02
N PRO A 417 -2.99 -26.09 43.34
CA PRO A 417 -4.23 -26.23 44.10
C PRO A 417 -5.32 -25.29 43.58
N TRP A 418 -6.58 -25.71 43.66
CA TRP A 418 -7.73 -24.99 43.10
C TRP A 418 -7.87 -23.53 43.57
N TYR A 419 -7.35 -23.16 44.75
CA TYR A 419 -7.34 -21.78 45.27
C TYR A 419 -6.06 -20.99 44.90
N LYS A 420 -4.99 -21.65 44.46
CA LYS A 420 -3.75 -21.01 43.96
C LYS A 420 -3.88 -20.60 42.49
N ALA A 421 -4.81 -21.22 41.76
CA ALA A 421 -5.35 -20.67 40.53
C ALA A 421 -6.03 -19.30 40.74
N ILE A 422 -6.41 -18.97 41.98
CA ILE A 422 -7.02 -17.69 42.37
C ILE A 422 -5.94 -16.72 42.93
N GLN A 423 -4.84 -17.23 43.47
CA GLN A 423 -3.74 -16.44 44.09
C GLN A 423 -2.53 -16.14 43.18
N LEU A 424 -2.32 -16.87 42.07
CA LEU A 424 -1.36 -16.50 41.01
C LEU A 424 -1.66 -15.13 40.36
N ALA A 425 -2.80 -14.54 40.72
CA ALA A 425 -3.24 -13.21 40.32
C ALA A 425 -2.78 -12.07 41.24
N ASN A 426 -2.19 -12.36 42.42
CA ASN A 426 -1.95 -11.36 43.48
C ASN A 426 -0.47 -11.13 43.87
N MET A 427 0.52 -11.78 43.22
CA MET A 427 1.94 -11.82 43.64
C MET A 427 2.88 -11.60 42.44
N ASP A 428 2.78 -10.44 41.78
CA ASP A 428 3.74 -9.99 40.76
C ASP A 428 4.85 -9.11 41.38
N GLU A 429 5.06 -9.17 42.71
CA GLU A 429 5.77 -8.10 43.44
C GLU A 429 7.28 -8.21 43.57
N ASP A 430 7.95 -9.34 43.34
CA ASP A 430 9.42 -9.35 43.39
C ASP A 430 10.02 -10.13 42.23
N GLU A 431 10.33 -9.32 41.21
CA GLU A 431 11.45 -9.40 40.28
C GLU A 431 11.72 -10.69 39.47
N ASP A 432 11.66 -10.42 38.17
CA ASP A 432 12.65 -10.82 37.18
C ASP A 432 12.63 -12.28 36.70
N ASP A 433 11.74 -12.39 35.72
CA ASP A 433 12.12 -12.52 34.32
C ASP A 433 12.01 -13.91 33.71
N GLU A 434 11.07 -13.92 32.75
CA GLU A 434 11.21 -14.49 31.42
C GLU A 434 11.59 -15.98 31.37
N ASP A 435 10.58 -16.80 31.11
CA ASP A 435 10.24 -16.90 29.69
C ASP A 435 8.91 -17.63 29.43
N GLU A 436 8.05 -16.90 28.71
CA GLU A 436 7.48 -17.29 27.42
C GLU A 436 6.28 -18.29 27.38
N TYR A 437 5.09 -17.80 27.03
CA TYR A 437 4.39 -18.13 25.78
C TYR A 437 4.56 -19.54 25.13
N LEU A 438 3.46 -20.34 25.11
CA LEU A 438 2.52 -20.48 23.96
C LEU A 438 2.07 -21.94 23.63
N ASN A 439 0.79 -22.23 23.86
CA ASN A 439 -0.30 -22.25 22.84
C ASN A 439 -1.16 -23.53 22.81
N ARG A 440 -2.48 -23.35 22.78
CA ARG A 440 -3.44 -23.88 21.78
C ARG A 440 -4.82 -23.26 22.11
N GLY A 441 -5.61 -22.75 21.19
CA GLY A 441 -5.55 -22.78 19.73
C GLY A 441 -7.00 -22.81 19.21
N GLY A 442 -7.34 -21.88 18.33
CA GLY A 442 -8.61 -21.84 17.61
C GLY A 442 -8.35 -21.16 16.27
N LEU A 443 -7.83 -21.95 15.34
CA LEU A 443 -7.65 -21.62 13.93
C LEU A 443 -8.11 -22.87 13.18
N ASP A 444 -9.30 -22.80 12.61
CA ASP A 444 -9.67 -23.57 11.42
C ASP A 444 -10.51 -22.62 10.55
N ASP A 445 -9.85 -21.98 9.59
CA ASP A 445 -10.36 -21.89 8.23
C ASP A 445 -9.22 -21.50 7.28
N PHE A 446 -8.57 -22.53 6.75
CA PHE A 446 -7.80 -22.43 5.52
C PHE A 446 -8.74 -22.79 4.36
N SER A 447 -9.38 -21.79 3.77
CA SER A 447 -9.85 -21.90 2.39
C SER A 447 -8.94 -21.05 1.51
N ARG A 448 -8.17 -21.78 0.68
CA ARG A 448 -7.77 -21.40 -0.69
C ARG A 448 -8.04 -19.95 -1.09
N ASN A 449 -7.01 -19.12 -1.06
CA ASN A 449 -6.67 -18.10 -2.07
C ASN A 449 -5.58 -17.22 -1.47
N ASP A 450 -4.41 -17.18 -2.13
CA ASP A 450 -3.36 -16.13 -2.06
C ASP A 450 -1.93 -16.65 -2.36
N ILE A 451 -1.81 -17.79 -3.05
CA ILE A 451 -0.59 -18.16 -3.81
C ILE A 451 -0.61 -17.54 -5.23
N LEU A 452 -1.31 -16.43 -5.42
CA LEU A 452 -1.29 -15.67 -6.66
C LEU A 452 -1.17 -14.19 -6.30
N ASN A 453 0.07 -13.72 -6.11
CA ASN A 453 0.55 -12.40 -6.54
C ASN A 453 1.97 -12.13 -6.03
N ASN A 454 2.96 -12.79 -6.62
CA ASN A 454 4.31 -12.22 -6.65
C ASN A 454 5.13 -12.75 -7.85
N PRO A 455 5.00 -12.15 -9.06
CA PRO A 455 5.73 -12.60 -10.23
C PRO A 455 7.05 -11.83 -10.35
N THR A 456 8.00 -12.03 -9.43
CA THR A 456 9.35 -11.45 -9.61
C THR A 456 10.44 -12.25 -8.88
N ARG A 457 10.57 -13.54 -9.17
CA ARG A 457 11.88 -14.20 -8.99
C ARG A 457 12.11 -15.52 -9.74
N TYR A 458 11.07 -16.21 -10.20
CA TYR A 458 11.21 -17.57 -10.73
C TYR A 458 11.23 -17.71 -12.27
N GLU A 459 11.12 -16.62 -13.03
CA GLU A 459 11.11 -16.68 -14.51
C GLU A 459 12.42 -16.27 -15.20
N TYR A 460 13.44 -15.83 -14.45
CA TYR A 460 14.69 -15.39 -15.06
C TYR A 460 15.72 -16.51 -15.31
N GLU A 461 15.55 -17.69 -14.68
CA GLU A 461 16.51 -18.79 -14.78
C GLU A 461 16.07 -19.94 -15.72
N LYS A 462 14.79 -20.02 -16.08
CA LYS A 462 14.30 -21.08 -17.00
C LYS A 462 14.47 -20.77 -18.50
N ARG A 463 14.81 -19.54 -18.90
CA ARG A 463 15.01 -19.18 -20.33
C ARG A 463 16.46 -19.23 -20.82
N LYS A 464 17.42 -19.67 -19.99
CA LYS A 464 18.84 -19.74 -20.36
C LYS A 464 19.37 -21.15 -20.66
N PHE A 465 18.55 -22.19 -20.53
CA PHE A 465 18.99 -23.59 -20.67
C PHE A 465 18.35 -24.36 -21.85
N HIS A 466 17.76 -23.68 -22.84
CA HIS A 466 17.14 -24.35 -24.01
C HIS A 466 17.54 -23.75 -25.37
N GLN A 467 18.78 -23.28 -25.51
CA GLN A 467 19.40 -23.13 -26.83
C GLN A 467 20.88 -23.51 -26.69
N PHE A 468 21.32 -24.43 -27.55
CA PHE A 468 22.68 -24.98 -27.72
C PHE A 468 23.02 -26.26 -26.91
N SER A 469 22.78 -27.41 -27.54
CA SER A 469 23.86 -28.28 -28.05
C SER A 469 23.29 -29.33 -29.05
N PRO A 470 24.11 -30.12 -29.78
CA PRO A 470 24.12 -30.18 -31.24
C PRO A 470 23.51 -31.49 -31.77
N ASN A 471 23.11 -31.51 -33.05
CA ASN A 471 23.13 -32.74 -33.83
C ASN A 471 23.33 -32.38 -35.30
N THR A 472 24.59 -32.39 -35.70
CA THR A 472 25.01 -32.61 -37.07
C THR A 472 25.31 -34.10 -37.19
N THR A 473 24.49 -34.84 -37.92
CA THR A 473 24.95 -36.06 -38.59
C THR A 473 24.63 -35.92 -40.07
N ILE A 474 25.71 -36.02 -40.83
CA ILE A 474 25.84 -36.07 -42.28
C ILE A 474 25.06 -37.27 -42.84
N SER A 475 24.37 -37.09 -43.98
CA SER A 475 24.29 -38.09 -45.05
C SER A 475 23.60 -37.52 -46.30
N SER A 476 24.39 -37.41 -47.37
CA SER A 476 24.03 -37.66 -48.79
C SER A 476 23.03 -36.70 -49.46
N ILE A 477 23.42 -35.83 -50.41
CA ILE A 477 23.74 -36.16 -51.81
C ILE A 477 22.85 -37.29 -52.34
N GLU A 478 21.80 -36.95 -53.10
CA GLU A 478 21.52 -37.50 -54.42
C GLU A 478 20.29 -36.81 -55.07
N ARG A 479 20.53 -36.22 -56.25
CA ARG A 479 19.67 -36.15 -57.46
C ARG A 479 18.19 -35.74 -57.30
N HIS A 480 17.86 -34.51 -57.72
CA HIS A 480 17.35 -34.22 -59.07
C HIS A 480 17.28 -32.71 -59.32
#